data_AF-A0A0M8KRC5-F1
#
_entry.id   AF-A0A0M8KRC5-F1
#
_cell.length_a   1.000
_cell.length_b   1.000
_cell.length_c   1.000
_cell.angle_alpha   90.00
_cell.angle_beta   90.00
_cell.angle_gamma   90.00
#
_symmetry.space_group_name_H-M   'P 1'
#
loop_
_entity.id
_entity.type
_entity.pdbx_description
1 polymer ?
#
loop_
_entity_poly.entity_id
_entity_poly.type
_entity_poly.pdbx_seq_one_letter_code
_entity_poly.pdbx_strand_id
1 'polypeptide(L)'
;MNVDEVKRMSGQLRDAAEEITRIEQELTRGLEDVDWTGPDADRFRGQWSGEMVPALQQIMNAVNELGDTADRNAAEQEATSS
;
A
#
# COMPACT_ATOMS: atom_id res chain seq x y z
N MET A 1 -11.01 -5.93 -24.18
CA MET A 1 -10.09 -5.50 -23.11
C MET A 1 -8.70 -5.43 -23.73
N ASN A 2 -7.93 -4.37 -23.47
CA ASN A 2 -6.51 -4.37 -23.84
C ASN A 2 -5.72 -5.03 -22.71
N VAL A 3 -5.31 -6.28 -22.92
CA VAL A 3 -4.62 -7.10 -21.91
C VAL A 3 -3.33 -6.43 -21.43
N ASP A 4 -2.54 -5.87 -22.35
CA ASP A 4 -1.26 -5.23 -22.03
C ASP A 4 -1.46 -3.99 -21.14
N GLU A 5 -2.53 -3.23 -21.35
CA GLU A 5 -2.89 -2.10 -20.50
C GLU A 5 -3.28 -2.54 -19.09
N VAL A 6 -4.02 -3.64 -18.96
CA VAL A 6 -4.43 -4.19 -17.65
C VAL A 6 -3.23 -4.74 -16.88
N LYS A 7 -2.33 -5.46 -17.55
CA LYS A 7 -1.06 -5.92 -16.94
C LYS A 7 -0.20 -4.75 -16.46
N ARG A 8 -0.13 -3.66 -17.25
CA ARG A 8 0.57 -2.43 -16.82
C ARG A 8 -0.07 -1.82 -15.58
N MET A 9 -1.40 -1.73 -15.54
CA MET A 9 -2.13 -1.21 -14.38
C MET A 9 -1.91 -2.06 -13.13
N SER A 10 -1.91 -3.39 -13.26
CA SER A 10 -1.57 -4.31 -12.15
C SER A 10 -0.18 -4.04 -11.58
N GLY A 11 0.82 -3.86 -12.45
CA GLY A 11 2.17 -3.46 -12.03
C GLY A 11 2.17 -2.15 -11.23
N GLN A 12 1.47 -1.11 -11.73
CA GLN A 12 1.35 0.18 -11.05
C GLN A 12 0.69 0.07 -9.66
N LEU A 13 -0.30 -0.81 -9.51
CA LEU A 13 -0.94 -1.06 -8.22
C LEU A 13 0.05 -1.70 -7.24
N ARG A 14 0.82 -2.70 -7.67
CA ARG A 14 1.86 -3.33 -6.83
C ARG A 14 2.93 -2.33 -6.40
N ASP A 15 3.41 -1.51 -7.33
CA ASP A 15 4.41 -0.47 -7.04
C ASP A 15 3.89 0.52 -5.99
N ALA A 16 2.61 0.92 -6.09
CA ALA A 16 1.97 1.82 -5.13
C ALA A 16 1.81 1.18 -3.75
N ALA A 17 1.47 -0.12 -3.67
CA ALA A 17 1.40 -0.85 -2.40
C ALA A 17 2.77 -0.91 -1.70
N GLU A 18 3.84 -1.17 -2.45
CA GLU A 18 5.20 -1.14 -1.90
C GLU A 18 5.60 0.27 -1.42
N GLU A 19 5.20 1.31 -2.15
CA GLU A 19 5.46 2.69 -1.75
C GLU A 19 4.76 3.05 -0.44
N ILE A 20 3.52 2.61 -0.23
CA ILE A 20 2.81 2.78 1.05
C ILE A 20 3.61 2.13 2.20
N THR A 21 4.11 0.91 2.01
CA THR A 21 4.94 0.23 3.02
C THR A 21 6.22 1.01 3.32
N ARG A 22 6.89 1.54 2.29
CA ARG A 22 8.11 2.35 2.47
C ARG A 22 7.83 3.62 3.27
N ILE A 23 6.75 4.34 2.94
CA ILE A 23 6.33 5.57 3.63
C ILE A 23 5.98 5.28 5.10
N GLU A 24 5.21 4.21 5.36
CA GLU A 24 4.88 3.77 6.73
C GLU A 24 6.15 3.56 7.58
N GLN A 25 7.14 2.85 7.03
CA GLN A 25 8.40 2.56 7.72
C GLN A 25 9.26 3.82 7.93
N GLU A 26 9.36 4.68 6.92
CA GLU A 26 10.13 5.93 6.99
C GLU A 26 9.56 6.87 8.06
N LEU A 27 8.24 7.09 8.04
CA LEU A 27 7.58 7.95 9.01
C LEU A 27 7.66 7.39 10.42
N THR A 28 7.53 6.06 10.58
CA THR A 28 7.67 5.42 11.89
C THR A 28 9.07 5.63 12.48
N ARG A 29 10.13 5.42 11.69
CA ARG A 29 11.51 5.67 12.12
C ARG A 29 11.74 7.15 12.43
N GLY A 30 11.23 8.05 11.59
CA GLY A 30 11.33 9.49 11.84
C GLY A 30 10.69 9.92 13.16
N LEU A 31 9.62 9.26 13.61
CA LEU A 31 8.99 9.54 14.91
C LEU A 31 9.76 8.98 16.10
N GLU A 32 10.56 7.94 15.90
CA GLU A 32 11.44 7.34 16.91
C GLU A 32 12.74 8.15 17.07
N ASP A 33 13.26 8.73 15.98
CA ASP A 33 14.55 9.43 15.95
C ASP A 33 14.50 10.87 16.52
N VAL A 34 13.30 11.47 16.61
CA VAL A 34 13.14 12.84 17.11
C VAL A 34 13.04 12.87 18.63
N ASP A 35 13.87 13.69 19.27
CA ASP A 35 13.84 14.01 20.71
C ASP A 35 12.65 14.92 21.06
N TRP A 36 11.44 14.41 20.81
CA TRP A 36 10.18 15.06 21.12
C TRP A 36 9.47 14.27 22.23
N THR A 37 9.42 14.88 23.41
CA THR A 37 8.87 14.29 24.64
C THR A 37 7.68 15.08 25.17
N GLY A 38 6.85 14.43 25.99
CA GLY A 38 5.73 15.04 26.69
C GLY A 38 4.37 14.52 26.19
N PRO A 39 3.27 14.95 26.83
CA PRO A 39 1.94 14.37 26.62
C PRO A 39 1.44 14.43 25.16
N ASP A 40 1.78 15.50 24.44
CA ASP A 40 1.40 15.64 23.03
C ASP A 40 2.17 14.67 22.13
N ALA A 41 3.44 14.43 22.43
CA ALA A 41 4.27 13.48 21.70
C ALA A 41 3.75 12.04 21.90
N ASP A 42 3.38 11.69 23.14
CA ASP A 42 2.79 10.39 23.47
C ASP A 42 1.44 10.21 22.77
N ARG A 43 0.59 11.24 22.77
CA ARG A 43 -0.69 11.22 22.05
C ARG A 43 -0.50 11.03 20.56
N PHE A 44 0.44 11.76 19.95
CA PHE A 44 0.72 11.66 18.52
C PHE A 44 1.21 10.26 18.14
N ARG A 45 2.17 9.69 18.90
CA ARG A 45 2.65 8.31 18.68
C ARG A 45 1.54 7.27 18.88
N GLY A 46 0.62 7.52 19.81
CA GLY A 46 -0.58 6.71 20.00
C GLY A 46 -1.52 6.74 18.79
N GLN A 47 -1.80 7.93 18.24
CA GLN A 47 -2.62 8.08 17.03
C GLN A 47 -1.95 7.45 15.80
N TRP A 48 -0.64 7.66 15.65
CA TRP A 48 0.14 7.05 14.57
C TRP A 48 0.06 5.53 14.60
N SER A 49 0.41 4.91 15.72
CA SER A 49 0.45 3.45 15.86
C SER A 49 -0.94 2.81 15.94
N GLY A 50 -1.93 3.50 16.53
CA GLY A 50 -3.27 2.95 16.75
C GLY A 50 -4.25 3.17 15.60
N GLU A 51 -4.07 4.22 14.79
CA GLU A 51 -5.01 4.58 13.73
C GLU A 51 -4.35 4.59 12.35
N MET A 52 -3.23 5.30 12.20
CA MET A 52 -2.65 5.53 10.88
C MET A 52 -1.94 4.30 10.32
N VAL A 53 -1.11 3.62 11.12
CA VAL A 53 -0.42 2.38 10.70
C VAL A 53 -1.44 1.31 10.24
N PRO A 54 -2.48 0.97 11.02
CA PRO A 54 -3.50 0.02 10.56
C PRO A 54 -4.24 0.46 9.29
N ALA A 55 -4.48 1.77 9.11
CA ALA A 55 -5.14 2.29 7.91
C ALA A 55 -4.25 2.16 6.67
N LEU A 56 -2.96 2.48 6.77
CA LEU A 56 -1.99 2.30 5.68
C LEU A 56 -1.87 0.83 5.27
N GLN A 57 -1.80 -0.08 6.26
CA GLN A 57 -1.76 -1.52 6.00
C GLN A 57 -3.02 -2.02 5.30
N GLN A 58 -4.20 -1.52 5.68
CA GLN A 58 -5.46 -1.84 4.99
C GLN A 58 -5.46 -1.34 3.54
N ILE A 59 -4.98 -0.13 3.27
CA ILE A 59 -4.89 0.42 1.91
C ILE A 59 -3.91 -0.41 1.07
N MET A 60 -2.71 -0.68 1.60
CA MET A 60 -1.71 -1.54 0.94
C MET A 60 -2.31 -2.90 0.55
N ASN A 61 -3.01 -3.56 1.46
CA ASN A 61 -3.65 -4.85 1.19
C ASN A 61 -4.72 -4.75 0.09
N ALA A 62 -5.59 -3.74 0.15
CA ALA A 62 -6.64 -3.53 -0.85
C ALA A 62 -6.08 -3.24 -2.25
N VAL A 63 -4.98 -2.46 -2.32
CA VAL A 63 -4.31 -2.14 -3.58
C VAL A 63 -3.63 -3.39 -4.17
N ASN A 64 -2.99 -4.22 -3.34
CA ASN A 64 -2.43 -5.51 -3.77
C ASN A 64 -3.51 -6.45 -4.32
N GLU A 65 -4.63 -6.59 -3.61
CA GLU A 65 -5.75 -7.44 -4.05
C GLU A 65 -6.34 -6.98 -5.40
N LEU A 66 -6.42 -5.66 -5.60
CA LEU A 66 -6.86 -5.09 -6.88
C LEU A 66 -5.87 -5.41 -8.01
N GLY A 67 -4.57 -5.32 -7.75
CA GLY A 67 -3.52 -5.71 -8.71
C GLY A 67 -3.61 -7.19 -9.09
N ASP A 68 -3.74 -8.07 -8.10
CA ASP A 68 -3.88 -9.52 -8.33
C ASP A 68 -5.16 -9.87 -9.11
N THR A 69 -6.24 -9.13 -8.86
CA THR A 69 -7.49 -9.29 -9.62
C THR A 69 -7.33 -8.83 -11.07
N ALA A 70 -6.62 -7.72 -11.31
CA ALA A 70 -6.31 -7.24 -12.65
C ALA A 70 -5.46 -8.25 -13.44
N ASP A 71 -4.42 -8.82 -12.81
CA ASP A 71 -3.58 -9.87 -13.41
C ASP A 71 -4.39 -11.11 -13.78
N ARG A 72 -5.26 -11.58 -12.87
CA ARG A 72 -6.13 -12.73 -13.12
C ARG A 72 -7.05 -12.50 -14.32
N ASN A 73 -7.72 -11.34 -14.35
CA ASN A 73 -8.61 -10.97 -15.45
C ASN A 73 -7.86 -10.88 -16.80
N ALA A 74 -6.64 -10.36 -16.79
CA ALA A 74 -5.80 -10.28 -17.99
C ALA A 74 -5.44 -11.69 -18.50
N ALA A 75 -5.01 -12.59 -17.61
CA ALA A 75 -4.65 -13.96 -17.97
C ALA A 75 -5.84 -14.77 -18.53
N GLU A 76 -7.03 -14.63 -17.93
CA GLU A 76 -8.26 -15.27 -18.41
C GLU A 76 -8.65 -14.77 -19.82
N GLN A 77 -8.44 -13.48 -20.10
CA GLN A 77 -8.72 -12.91 -21.41
C GLN A 77 -7.74 -13.36 -22.49
N GLU A 78 -6.45 -13.51 -22.16
CA GLU A 78 -5.46 -14.08 -23.08
C GLU A 78 -5.83 -15.51 -23.47
N ALA A 79 -6.23 -16.33 -22.51
CA ALA A 79 -6.59 -17.74 -22.74
C ALA A 79 -7.90 -17.92 -23.54
N THR A 80 -8.83 -16.96 -23.45
CA THR A 80 -10.11 -17.03 -24.17
C THR A 80 -10.02 -16.46 -25.59
N SER A 81 -9.11 -15.51 -25.80
CA SER A 81 -8.95 -14.80 -27.08
C SER A 81 -7.89 -15.41 -28.00
N SER A 82 -7.26 -16.52 -27.57
CA SER A 82 -6.25 -17.30 -28.32
C SER A 82 -6.84 -18.34 -29.25
#